data_AF-A0A7S4B9P9-F1
#
_entry.id   AF-A0A7S4B9P9-F1
#
_cell.length_a   1.000
_cell.length_b   1.000
_cell.length_c   1.000
_cell.angle_alpha   90.00
_cell.angle_beta   90.00
_cell.angle_gamma   90.00
#
_symmetry.space_group_name_H-M   'P 1'
#
loop_
_entity.id
_entity.type
_entity.pdbx_description
1 polymer ?
#
loop_
_entity_poly.entity_id
_entity_poly.type
_entity_poly.pdbx_seq_one_letter_code
_entity_poly.pdbx_strand_id
1 'polypeptide(L)'
;MTSDDIDEVLAAHRLQSEKDVQGTLDSHEHGEGTFCSNPYSLPGSPQYVTFIQELRSSQTRRLILAYHGTHEANVESICRDGLDKHRRGTANGQAFGPGEYVSPSLGKALSYSRGGMKVLVFAVLADYITEPGTHIIVVSDSKYTLPVGVITFSSLSRGITTWRGQFSGGILRLLKNSLRLARSGCVTEAAQMYQQASLDPQRDHQTARVEKKLLDALAASNATVNAVTQGFPHLLEHVVGREAICRKFYSAGDSLLKIALADAKKRDEDTHTFAASAMLRAISTAAAAEVRYVESKIMDGTESRVKRYPESALIMRKLDRHDFNEASEAYLAFSAKHQGQLPLPFAAEIGFRLAQLQVDVSLFRDFFPGALEAATSSHCDADPTGRAPSDSSSTNTMDTLKARLAPDNTNADVALPVWFTNE
;
A
#
# COMPACT_ATOMS: atom_id res chain seq x y z
N MET A 1 -18.94 -12.77 44.42
CA MET A 1 -19.74 -11.90 43.54
C MET A 1 -21.08 -11.65 44.20
N THR A 2 -21.03 -10.69 45.11
CA THR A 2 -22.18 -9.91 45.57
C THR A 2 -22.75 -9.11 44.38
N SER A 3 -23.86 -8.39 44.58
CA SER A 3 -24.32 -7.42 43.56
C SER A 3 -23.29 -6.31 43.34
N ASP A 4 -22.64 -5.88 44.41
CA ASP A 4 -21.66 -4.78 44.38
C ASP A 4 -20.41 -5.17 43.57
N ASP A 5 -19.94 -6.42 43.71
CA ASP A 5 -18.81 -6.93 42.91
C ASP A 5 -19.10 -6.90 41.40
N ILE A 6 -20.37 -7.05 41.02
CA ILE A 6 -20.80 -7.08 39.62
C ILE A 6 -20.85 -5.66 39.05
N ASP A 7 -21.38 -4.72 39.83
CA ASP A 7 -21.41 -3.31 39.45
C ASP A 7 -20.01 -2.74 39.31
N GLU A 8 -19.08 -3.12 40.18
CA GLU A 8 -17.66 -2.75 40.08
C GLU A 8 -17.01 -3.32 38.80
N VAL A 9 -17.25 -4.59 38.49
CA VAL A 9 -16.76 -5.22 37.25
C VAL A 9 -17.33 -4.53 36.01
N LEU A 10 -18.64 -4.23 36.00
CA LEU A 10 -19.27 -3.54 34.88
C LEU A 10 -18.79 -2.08 34.74
N ALA A 11 -18.56 -1.39 35.85
CA ALA A 11 -17.95 -0.06 35.85
C ALA A 11 -16.52 -0.10 35.31
N ALA A 12 -15.72 -1.09 35.70
CA ALA A 12 -14.37 -1.30 35.17
C ALA A 12 -14.39 -1.61 33.66
N HIS A 13 -15.34 -2.43 33.19
CA HIS A 13 -15.52 -2.69 31.76
C HIS A 13 -15.98 -1.45 30.98
N ARG A 14 -16.84 -0.61 31.57
CA ARG A 14 -17.22 0.68 30.96
C ARG A 14 -16.01 1.59 30.82
N LEU A 15 -15.21 1.74 31.88
CA LEU A 15 -13.98 2.52 31.84
C LEU A 15 -12.97 1.95 30.84
N GLN A 16 -12.86 0.62 30.73
CA GLN A 16 -12.01 -0.01 29.71
C GLN A 16 -12.53 0.26 28.31
N SER A 17 -13.85 0.29 28.08
CA SER A 17 -14.43 0.64 26.79
C SER A 17 -14.08 2.07 26.39
N GLU A 18 -14.14 3.01 27.33
CA GLU A 18 -13.73 4.40 27.13
C GLU A 18 -12.23 4.49 26.78
N LYS A 19 -11.38 3.69 27.44
CA LYS A 19 -9.95 3.58 27.12
C LYS A 19 -9.69 2.93 25.77
N ASP A 20 -10.42 1.88 25.39
CA ASP A 20 -10.26 1.19 24.11
C ASP A 20 -10.68 2.10 22.95
N VAL A 21 -11.73 2.91 23.16
CA VAL A 21 -12.11 3.99 22.23
C VAL A 21 -10.95 4.97 22.11
N GLN A 22 -10.43 5.48 23.23
CA GLN A 22 -9.33 6.44 23.21
C GLN A 22 -8.07 5.86 22.54
N GLY A 23 -7.66 4.64 22.88
CA GLY A 23 -6.50 3.97 22.28
C GLY A 23 -6.67 3.67 20.79
N THR A 24 -7.88 3.33 20.36
CA THR A 24 -8.17 3.15 18.93
C THR A 24 -8.11 4.49 18.18
N LEU A 25 -8.55 5.59 18.79
CA LEU A 25 -8.45 6.94 18.23
C LEU A 25 -7.00 7.44 18.19
N ASP A 26 -6.22 7.18 19.23
CA ASP A 26 -4.83 7.62 19.35
C ASP A 26 -3.89 6.89 18.38
N SER A 27 -4.28 5.69 17.91
CA SER A 27 -3.51 4.91 16.91
C SER A 27 -3.54 5.47 15.46
N HIS A 28 -4.04 6.69 15.27
CA HIS A 28 -3.87 7.54 14.06
C HIS A 28 -4.49 7.07 12.73
N GLU A 29 -5.39 6.10 12.70
CA GLU A 29 -6.11 5.74 11.46
C GLU A 29 -7.61 6.07 11.45
N HIS A 30 -8.19 6.51 12.57
CA HIS A 30 -9.63 6.63 12.73
C HIS A 30 -10.00 7.99 13.34
N GLY A 31 -10.88 8.76 12.67
CA GLY A 31 -11.27 10.12 13.07
C GLY A 31 -11.93 10.18 14.44
N GLU A 32 -12.11 11.39 14.99
CA GLU A 32 -12.58 11.59 16.37
C GLU A 32 -13.85 10.78 16.68
N GLY A 33 -13.87 10.12 17.83
CA GLY A 33 -14.98 9.30 18.29
C GLY A 33 -15.37 9.64 19.71
N THR A 34 -16.67 9.57 20.01
CA THR A 34 -17.21 9.77 21.35
C THR A 34 -17.98 8.54 21.79
N PHE A 35 -17.71 8.07 23.01
CA PHE A 35 -18.51 7.01 23.65
C PHE A 35 -19.70 7.62 24.39
N CYS A 36 -20.90 7.10 24.10
CA CYS A 36 -22.13 7.44 24.81
C CYS A 36 -22.63 6.19 25.54
N SER A 37 -22.75 6.28 26.87
CA SER A 37 -23.28 5.17 27.67
C SER A 37 -24.75 4.88 27.35
N ASN A 38 -25.13 3.60 27.36
CA ASN A 38 -26.52 3.19 27.16
C ASN A 38 -27.32 3.28 28.48
N PRO A 39 -28.34 4.17 28.59
CA PRO A 39 -29.17 4.26 29.80
C PRO A 39 -30.01 3.01 30.05
N TYR A 40 -30.32 2.22 29.01
CA TYR A 40 -31.08 0.97 29.13
C TYR A 40 -30.23 -0.22 29.61
N SER A 41 -28.96 0.01 29.93
CA SER A 41 -28.06 -0.98 30.53
C SER A 41 -27.64 -0.61 31.96
N LEU A 42 -28.33 0.35 32.57
CA LEU A 42 -28.13 0.70 33.98
C LEU A 42 -28.74 -0.36 34.90
N PRO A 43 -28.25 -0.48 36.15
CA PRO A 43 -28.83 -1.37 37.16
C PRO A 43 -30.35 -1.19 37.29
N GLY A 44 -31.06 -2.32 37.37
CA GLY A 44 -32.52 -2.37 37.45
C GLY A 44 -33.25 -2.35 36.10
N SER A 45 -32.57 -2.05 34.99
CA SER A 45 -33.17 -2.21 33.66
C SER A 45 -33.41 -3.70 33.33
N PRO A 46 -34.42 -4.04 32.51
CA PRO A 46 -34.71 -5.45 32.18
C PRO A 46 -33.51 -6.19 31.58
N GLN A 47 -32.81 -5.56 30.62
CA GLN A 47 -31.62 -6.16 30.00
C GLN A 47 -30.49 -6.41 31.00
N TYR A 48 -30.22 -5.43 31.88
CA TYR A 48 -29.23 -5.58 32.94
C TYR A 48 -29.60 -6.74 33.86
N VAL A 49 -30.84 -6.80 34.34
CA VAL A 49 -31.29 -7.85 35.27
C VAL A 49 -31.14 -9.24 34.65
N THR A 50 -31.55 -9.40 33.39
CA THR A 50 -31.38 -10.66 32.67
C THR A 50 -29.90 -11.01 32.50
N PHE A 51 -29.07 -10.07 32.06
CA PHE A 51 -27.65 -10.31 31.87
C PHE A 51 -26.92 -10.68 33.18
N ILE A 52 -27.23 -10.00 34.28
CA ILE A 52 -26.68 -10.31 35.61
C ILE A 52 -27.10 -11.69 36.10
N GLN A 53 -28.35 -12.08 35.84
CA GLN A 53 -28.81 -13.42 36.19
C GLN A 53 -27.98 -14.49 35.47
N GLU A 54 -27.74 -14.30 34.17
CA GLU A 54 -26.92 -15.22 33.38
C GLU A 54 -25.43 -15.19 33.80
N LEU A 55 -24.89 -14.01 34.12
CA LEU A 55 -23.53 -13.86 34.66
C LEU A 55 -23.36 -14.62 35.99
N ARG A 56 -24.37 -14.60 36.87
CA ARG A 56 -24.33 -15.33 38.14
C ARG A 56 -24.33 -16.85 37.95
N SER A 57 -25.04 -17.33 36.92
CA SER A 57 -25.09 -18.75 36.55
C SER A 57 -23.93 -19.22 35.67
N SER A 58 -23.18 -18.30 35.06
CA SER A 58 -21.98 -18.61 34.29
C SER A 58 -20.91 -19.26 35.17
N GLN A 59 -20.18 -20.23 34.59
CA GLN A 59 -19.15 -20.98 35.28
C GLN A 59 -17.91 -20.13 35.52
N THR A 60 -17.46 -19.39 34.50
CA THR A 60 -16.23 -18.60 34.59
C THR A 60 -16.50 -17.19 35.10
N ARG A 61 -17.73 -16.68 34.93
CA ARG A 61 -18.10 -15.28 35.16
C ARG A 61 -17.20 -14.28 34.43
N ARG A 62 -16.56 -14.73 33.34
CA ARG A 62 -15.67 -13.89 32.54
C ARG A 62 -16.48 -13.09 31.53
N LEU A 63 -16.17 -11.81 31.48
CA LEU A 63 -16.70 -10.88 30.51
C LEU A 63 -15.65 -10.54 29.48
N ILE A 64 -16.09 -10.40 28.24
CA ILE A 64 -15.30 -9.82 27.15
C ILE A 64 -16.01 -8.59 26.62
N LEU A 65 -15.22 -7.63 26.15
CA LEU A 65 -15.74 -6.49 25.41
C LEU A 65 -15.79 -6.87 23.92
N ALA A 66 -16.91 -6.56 23.28
CA ALA A 66 -17.07 -6.79 21.85
C ALA A 66 -17.86 -5.66 21.19
N TYR A 67 -17.73 -5.57 19.88
CA TYR A 67 -18.27 -4.50 19.05
C TYR A 67 -19.27 -5.05 18.03
N HIS A 68 -20.34 -4.31 17.77
CA HIS A 68 -21.35 -4.67 16.79
C HIS A 68 -21.63 -3.50 15.86
N GLY A 69 -21.28 -3.65 14.60
CA GLY A 69 -21.69 -2.72 13.55
C GLY A 69 -23.06 -3.06 13.03
N THR A 70 -23.90 -2.04 12.91
CA THR A 70 -25.26 -2.18 12.37
C THR A 70 -25.66 -0.91 11.64
N HIS A 71 -26.75 -0.98 10.89
CA HIS A 71 -27.34 0.23 10.31
C HIS A 71 -27.78 1.18 11.43
N GLU A 72 -27.50 2.47 11.29
CA GLU A 72 -27.71 3.46 12.33
C GLU A 72 -29.15 3.50 12.88
N ALA A 73 -30.14 3.32 12.02
CA ALA A 73 -31.56 3.21 12.40
C ALA A 73 -31.89 2.08 13.39
N ASN A 74 -31.02 1.06 13.53
CA ASN A 74 -31.21 -0.04 14.48
C ASN A 74 -30.55 0.23 15.85
N VAL A 75 -29.67 1.23 15.96
CA VAL A 75 -28.83 1.42 17.16
C VAL A 75 -29.69 1.66 18.39
N GLU A 76 -30.71 2.52 18.27
CA GLU A 76 -31.60 2.85 19.40
C GLU A 76 -32.42 1.63 19.84
N SER A 77 -33.02 0.89 18.89
CA SER A 77 -33.76 -0.34 19.23
C SER A 77 -32.87 -1.38 19.89
N ILE A 78 -31.61 -1.52 19.43
CA ILE A 78 -30.69 -2.48 20.03
C ILE A 78 -30.26 -2.03 21.43
N CYS A 79 -30.03 -0.74 21.64
CA CYS A 79 -29.76 -0.22 22.98
C CYS A 79 -30.90 -0.52 23.95
N ARG A 80 -32.15 -0.35 23.52
CA ARG A 80 -33.34 -0.49 24.37
C ARG A 80 -33.81 -1.94 24.56
N ASP A 81 -33.74 -2.75 23.52
CA ASP A 81 -34.40 -4.05 23.44
C ASP A 81 -33.39 -5.21 23.31
N GLY A 82 -32.10 -4.92 23.13
CA GLY A 82 -31.07 -5.91 22.82
C GLY A 82 -31.09 -6.32 21.34
N LEU A 83 -30.31 -7.35 21.00
CA LEU A 83 -30.28 -7.88 19.64
C LEU A 83 -31.52 -8.75 19.38
N ASP A 84 -32.17 -8.52 18.23
CA ASP A 84 -33.41 -9.19 17.86
C ASP A 84 -33.14 -10.60 17.30
N LYS A 85 -33.56 -11.62 18.06
CA LYS A 85 -33.46 -13.03 17.65
C LYS A 85 -34.14 -13.36 16.32
N HIS A 86 -35.16 -12.60 15.93
CA HIS A 86 -35.89 -12.81 14.66
C HIS A 86 -35.08 -12.33 13.45
N ARG A 87 -34.00 -11.59 13.68
CA ARG A 87 -33.04 -11.17 12.65
C ARG A 87 -31.81 -12.09 12.56
N ARG A 88 -31.80 -13.21 13.30
CA ARG A 88 -30.77 -14.26 13.18
C ARG A 88 -30.96 -15.05 11.87
N GLY A 89 -29.92 -15.77 11.47
CA GLY A 89 -29.95 -16.76 10.39
C GLY A 89 -29.31 -16.34 9.07
N THR A 90 -29.11 -17.33 8.20
CA THR A 90 -28.43 -17.20 6.90
C THR A 90 -29.15 -16.26 5.95
N ALA A 91 -30.48 -16.14 6.06
CA ALA A 91 -31.28 -15.15 5.32
C ALA A 91 -30.83 -13.71 5.57
N ASN A 92 -30.20 -13.45 6.72
CA ASN A 92 -29.66 -12.15 7.12
C ASN A 92 -28.13 -12.05 6.94
N GLY A 93 -27.51 -13.01 6.25
CA GLY A 93 -26.07 -13.03 5.95
C GLY A 93 -25.18 -13.62 7.04
N GLN A 94 -25.75 -14.33 8.02
CA GLN A 94 -24.99 -15.00 9.08
C GLN A 94 -24.38 -16.32 8.57
N ALA A 95 -23.06 -16.35 8.41
CA ALA A 95 -22.33 -17.46 7.78
C ALA A 95 -21.98 -18.62 8.73
N PHE A 96 -21.89 -18.37 10.03
CA PHE A 96 -21.42 -19.31 11.05
C PHE A 96 -22.53 -19.89 11.92
N GLY A 97 -23.75 -19.90 11.40
CA GLY A 97 -24.93 -20.40 12.11
C GLY A 97 -25.70 -19.32 12.88
N PRO A 98 -26.79 -19.72 13.55
CA PRO A 98 -27.68 -18.81 14.25
C PRO A 98 -27.03 -18.29 15.53
N GLY A 99 -27.06 -16.97 15.72
CA GLY A 99 -26.60 -16.33 16.94
C GLY A 99 -26.40 -14.83 16.77
N GLU A 100 -25.86 -14.19 17.80
CA GLU A 100 -25.52 -12.77 17.79
C GLU A 100 -24.07 -12.58 17.39
N TYR A 101 -23.85 -11.78 16.34
CA TYR A 101 -22.53 -11.60 15.74
C TYR A 101 -21.91 -10.34 16.32
N VAL A 102 -20.83 -10.49 17.06
CA VAL A 102 -20.03 -9.39 17.58
C VAL A 102 -18.57 -9.59 17.15
N SER A 103 -17.74 -8.56 17.28
CA SER A 103 -16.33 -8.62 16.90
C SER A 103 -15.46 -8.10 18.04
N PRO A 104 -14.31 -8.71 18.33
CA PRO A 104 -13.33 -8.11 19.24
C PRO A 104 -12.63 -6.89 18.62
N SER A 105 -12.78 -6.68 17.30
CA SER A 105 -12.17 -5.57 16.56
C SER A 105 -13.19 -4.49 16.26
N LEU A 106 -12.93 -3.28 16.74
CA LEU A 106 -13.74 -2.09 16.44
C LEU A 106 -13.76 -1.79 14.94
N GLY A 107 -12.60 -1.84 14.26
CA GLY A 107 -12.50 -1.63 12.81
C GLY A 107 -13.33 -2.64 12.01
N LYS A 108 -13.31 -3.91 12.41
CA LYS A 108 -14.13 -4.94 11.77
C LYS A 108 -15.62 -4.69 12.00
N ALA A 109 -16.03 -4.36 13.22
CA ALA A 109 -17.41 -3.99 13.51
C ALA A 109 -17.85 -2.78 12.67
N LEU A 110 -17.03 -1.74 12.57
CA LEU A 110 -17.33 -0.54 11.79
C LEU A 110 -17.59 -0.84 10.31
N SER A 111 -16.89 -1.82 9.72
CA SER A 111 -17.17 -2.28 8.35
C SER A 111 -18.60 -2.81 8.16
N TYR A 112 -19.24 -3.29 9.24
CA TYR A 112 -20.63 -3.76 9.24
C TYR A 112 -21.66 -2.66 9.57
N SER A 113 -21.23 -1.45 9.92
CA SER A 113 -22.16 -0.33 10.18
C SER A 113 -22.88 0.20 8.93
N ARG A 114 -22.67 -0.43 7.76
CA ARG A 114 -23.30 -0.10 6.46
C ARG A 114 -23.18 1.38 6.08
N GLY A 115 -22.08 2.01 6.45
CA GLY A 115 -21.82 3.42 6.21
C GLY A 115 -22.34 4.36 7.29
N GLY A 116 -22.99 3.85 8.33
CA GLY A 116 -23.26 4.59 9.55
C GLY A 116 -21.98 4.84 10.36
N MET A 117 -22.03 5.85 11.21
CA MET A 117 -20.91 6.32 12.03
C MET A 117 -20.99 5.81 13.47
N LYS A 118 -21.81 4.78 13.70
CA LYS A 118 -22.09 4.25 15.03
C LYS A 118 -21.72 2.77 15.11
N VAL A 119 -21.09 2.41 16.21
CA VAL A 119 -20.78 1.03 16.58
C VAL A 119 -21.27 0.80 18.01
N LEU A 120 -22.04 -0.25 18.21
CA LEU A 120 -22.48 -0.67 19.53
C LEU A 120 -21.35 -1.39 20.26
N VAL A 121 -21.22 -1.14 21.56
CA VAL A 121 -20.28 -1.82 22.45
C VAL A 121 -21.09 -2.75 23.36
N PHE A 122 -20.64 -3.99 23.48
CA PHE A 122 -21.27 -5.03 24.27
C PHE A 122 -20.32 -5.57 25.33
N ALA A 123 -20.83 -5.79 26.54
CA ALA A 123 -20.27 -6.78 27.46
C ALA A 123 -20.86 -8.15 27.11
N VAL A 124 -20.02 -9.17 26.98
CA VAL A 124 -20.42 -10.51 26.54
C VAL A 124 -19.89 -11.56 27.51
N LEU A 125 -20.73 -12.53 27.86
CA LEU A 125 -20.32 -13.66 28.70
C LEU A 125 -19.48 -14.66 27.90
N ALA A 126 -18.23 -14.86 28.32
CA ALA A 126 -17.24 -15.67 27.59
C ALA A 126 -17.64 -17.15 27.47
N ASP A 127 -18.46 -17.68 28.38
CA ASP A 127 -18.89 -19.09 28.36
C ASP A 127 -19.82 -19.44 27.19
N TYR A 128 -20.44 -18.42 26.57
CA TYR A 128 -21.51 -18.61 25.58
C TYR A 128 -21.13 -18.14 24.18
N ILE A 129 -19.82 -18.01 23.94
CA ILE A 129 -19.26 -17.60 22.67
C ILE A 129 -18.77 -18.81 21.88
N THR A 130 -18.92 -18.72 20.57
CA THR A 130 -18.15 -19.53 19.62
C THR A 130 -17.33 -18.60 18.74
N GLU A 131 -16.09 -18.99 18.46
CA GLU A 131 -15.15 -18.22 17.62
C GLU A 131 -14.93 -18.95 16.29
N PRO A 132 -15.88 -18.86 15.35
CA PRO A 132 -15.78 -19.55 14.07
C PRO A 132 -14.72 -18.94 13.12
N GLY A 133 -14.07 -17.84 13.52
CA GLY A 133 -13.01 -17.18 12.75
C GLY A 133 -12.27 -16.12 13.57
N THR A 134 -11.25 -15.51 12.99
CA THR A 134 -10.30 -14.63 13.71
C THR A 134 -10.89 -13.34 14.25
N HIS A 135 -12.05 -12.89 13.75
CA HIS A 135 -12.60 -11.56 14.07
C HIS A 135 -14.10 -11.54 14.31
N ILE A 136 -14.75 -12.69 14.38
CA ILE A 136 -16.20 -12.80 14.60
C ILE A 136 -16.44 -13.76 15.74
N ILE A 137 -17.21 -13.29 16.70
CA ILE A 137 -17.71 -14.03 17.83
C ILE A 137 -19.21 -14.21 17.61
N VAL A 138 -19.68 -15.45 17.74
CA VAL A 138 -21.10 -15.76 17.72
C VAL A 138 -21.56 -16.11 19.12
N VAL A 139 -22.43 -15.28 19.67
CA VAL A 139 -23.05 -15.49 20.98
C VAL A 139 -24.36 -16.23 20.77
N SER A 140 -24.55 -17.34 21.49
CA SER A 140 -25.71 -18.22 21.27
C SER A 140 -27.06 -17.55 21.54
N ASP A 141 -27.12 -16.57 22.44
CA ASP A 141 -28.32 -15.80 22.73
C ASP A 141 -28.03 -14.37 23.21
N SER A 142 -28.93 -13.46 22.86
CA SER A 142 -28.99 -12.06 23.31
C SER A 142 -28.89 -11.86 24.82
N LYS A 143 -29.43 -12.78 25.64
CA LYS A 143 -29.36 -12.67 27.11
C LYS A 143 -27.93 -12.75 27.67
N TYR A 144 -26.99 -13.26 26.88
CA TYR A 144 -25.56 -13.32 27.21
C TYR A 144 -24.77 -12.11 26.74
N THR A 145 -25.47 -11.06 26.30
CA THR A 145 -24.90 -9.80 25.84
C THR A 145 -25.59 -8.63 26.52
N LEU A 146 -24.85 -7.56 26.82
CA LEU A 146 -25.39 -6.31 27.36
C LEU A 146 -24.84 -5.14 26.54
N PRO A 147 -25.67 -4.37 25.81
CA PRO A 147 -25.22 -3.22 25.03
C PRO A 147 -24.83 -2.05 25.94
N VAL A 148 -23.57 -1.94 26.35
CA VAL A 148 -23.12 -0.96 27.36
C VAL A 148 -23.07 0.49 26.85
N GLY A 149 -23.02 0.69 25.53
CA GLY A 149 -22.98 2.02 24.93
C GLY A 149 -22.77 2.01 23.43
N VAL A 150 -22.56 3.21 22.89
CA VAL A 150 -22.40 3.46 21.45
C VAL A 150 -21.19 4.35 21.25
N ILE A 151 -20.31 3.94 20.35
CA ILE A 151 -19.23 4.78 19.83
C ILE A 151 -19.78 5.51 18.61
N THR A 152 -19.71 6.84 18.62
CA THR A 152 -20.08 7.68 17.48
C THR A 152 -18.84 8.37 16.93
N PHE A 153 -18.56 8.16 15.65
CA PHE A 153 -17.45 8.82 14.95
C PHE A 153 -17.94 10.13 14.32
N SER A 154 -17.18 11.22 14.47
CA SER A 154 -17.49 12.51 13.84
C SER A 154 -17.12 12.52 12.36
N SER A 155 -16.06 11.79 12.02
CA SER A 155 -15.58 11.61 10.66
C SER A 155 -14.86 10.28 10.54
N LEU A 156 -15.00 9.63 9.38
CA LEU A 156 -14.10 8.54 9.01
C LEU A 156 -12.96 9.19 8.25
N SER A 157 -11.77 9.21 8.84
CA SER A 157 -10.54 9.41 8.09
C SER A 157 -10.55 8.48 6.87
N ARG A 158 -10.09 8.98 5.71
CA ARG A 158 -10.19 8.31 4.39
C ARG A 158 -9.66 6.86 4.37
N GLY A 159 -8.91 6.43 5.38
CA GLY A 159 -8.47 5.05 5.59
C GLY A 159 -9.58 4.03 5.91
N ILE A 160 -10.79 4.45 6.32
CA ILE A 160 -11.92 3.50 6.54
C ILE A 160 -12.78 3.36 5.28
N THR A 161 -12.73 4.32 4.36
CA THR A 161 -13.35 4.17 3.03
C THR A 161 -12.77 3.02 2.22
N THR A 162 -11.53 2.58 2.48
CA THR A 162 -10.95 1.37 1.88
C THR A 162 -11.54 0.09 2.50
N TRP A 163 -11.93 0.10 3.77
CA TRP A 163 -12.62 -1.03 4.42
C TRP A 163 -14.05 -1.27 3.92
N ARG A 164 -14.72 -0.26 3.33
CA ARG A 164 -15.97 -0.48 2.55
C ARG A 164 -15.75 -1.44 1.35
N GLY A 165 -14.51 -1.67 0.93
CA GLY A 165 -14.13 -2.55 -0.18
C GLY A 165 -13.81 -4.00 0.20
N GLN A 166 -13.43 -4.30 1.44
CA GLN A 166 -12.83 -5.60 1.81
C GLN A 166 -13.80 -6.79 1.96
N PHE A 167 -15.08 -6.61 1.64
CA PHE A 167 -15.91 -7.76 1.24
C PHE A 167 -15.93 -7.82 -0.28
N SER A 168 -15.60 -8.98 -0.86
CA SER A 168 -15.48 -9.24 -2.30
C SER A 168 -16.55 -8.60 -3.20
N GLY A 169 -17.75 -8.34 -2.69
CA GLY A 169 -18.79 -7.59 -3.39
C GLY A 169 -18.50 -6.10 -3.66
N GLY A 170 -17.70 -5.43 -2.83
CA GLY A 170 -17.34 -4.01 -2.93
C GLY A 170 -16.37 -3.74 -4.07
N ILE A 171 -15.23 -4.43 -4.09
CA ILE A 171 -14.24 -4.36 -5.19
C ILE A 171 -14.89 -4.79 -6.50
N LEU A 172 -15.63 -5.91 -6.49
CA LEU A 172 -16.32 -6.37 -7.70
C LEU A 172 -17.33 -5.34 -8.23
N ARG A 173 -18.01 -4.59 -7.33
CA ARG A 173 -18.91 -3.50 -7.72
C ARG A 173 -18.13 -2.30 -8.28
N LEU A 174 -17.02 -1.92 -7.66
CA LEU A 174 -16.14 -0.85 -8.15
C LEU A 174 -15.58 -1.19 -9.54
N LEU A 175 -15.06 -2.41 -9.73
CA LEU A 175 -14.58 -2.90 -11.02
C LEU A 175 -15.69 -2.99 -12.07
N LYS A 176 -16.90 -3.42 -11.70
CA LYS A 176 -18.06 -3.46 -12.62
C LYS A 176 -18.51 -2.05 -13.04
N ASN A 177 -18.48 -1.08 -12.12
CA ASN A 177 -18.82 0.31 -12.41
C ASN A 177 -17.74 0.99 -13.26
N SER A 178 -16.47 0.78 -12.91
CA SER A 178 -15.33 1.22 -13.70
C SER A 178 -15.39 0.63 -15.13
N LEU A 179 -15.71 -0.66 -15.28
CA LEU A 179 -15.92 -1.29 -16.59
C LEU A 179 -17.07 -0.66 -17.38
N ARG A 180 -18.17 -0.27 -16.70
CA ARG A 180 -19.30 0.40 -17.35
C ARG A 180 -18.89 1.78 -17.88
N LEU A 181 -18.17 2.55 -17.08
CA LEU A 181 -17.64 3.87 -17.44
C LEU A 181 -16.64 3.78 -18.60
N ALA A 182 -15.73 2.80 -18.56
CA ALA A 182 -14.78 2.57 -19.64
C ALA A 182 -15.51 2.28 -20.97
N ARG A 183 -16.57 1.46 -20.93
CA ARG A 183 -17.39 1.14 -22.11
C ARG A 183 -18.23 2.31 -22.62
N SER A 184 -18.58 3.27 -21.77
CA SER A 184 -19.28 4.49 -22.19
C SER A 184 -18.33 5.61 -22.65
N GLY A 185 -17.02 5.37 -22.70
CA GLY A 185 -16.02 6.36 -23.10
C GLY A 185 -15.57 7.30 -21.98
N CYS A 186 -16.05 7.12 -20.74
CA CYS A 186 -15.65 7.87 -19.54
C CYS A 186 -14.35 7.29 -18.96
N VAL A 187 -13.26 7.38 -19.72
CA VAL A 187 -12.00 6.67 -19.43
C VAL A 187 -11.30 7.19 -18.18
N THR A 188 -11.34 8.50 -17.92
CA THR A 188 -10.69 9.12 -16.75
C THR A 188 -11.36 8.71 -15.46
N GLU A 189 -12.70 8.74 -15.41
CA GLU A 189 -13.49 8.31 -14.25
C GLU A 189 -13.38 6.81 -14.02
N ALA A 190 -13.33 6.02 -15.10
CA ALA A 190 -13.06 4.60 -15.02
C ALA A 190 -11.68 4.31 -14.41
N ALA A 191 -10.63 5.02 -14.86
CA ALA A 191 -9.26 4.87 -14.36
C ALA A 191 -9.15 5.23 -12.86
N GLN A 192 -9.77 6.32 -12.43
CA GLN A 192 -9.81 6.71 -11.01
C GLN A 192 -10.50 5.66 -10.13
N MET A 193 -11.65 5.13 -10.60
CA MET A 193 -12.34 4.06 -9.89
C MET A 193 -11.54 2.74 -9.88
N TYR A 194 -10.78 2.46 -10.94
CA TYR A 194 -9.90 1.29 -10.99
C TYR A 194 -8.75 1.41 -10.00
N GLN A 195 -8.11 2.57 -9.91
CA GLN A 195 -7.03 2.84 -8.97
C GLN A 195 -7.49 2.64 -7.52
N GLN A 196 -8.72 3.02 -7.20
CA GLN A 196 -9.32 2.75 -5.88
C GLN A 196 -9.50 1.25 -5.61
N ALA A 197 -9.83 0.47 -6.65
CA ALA A 197 -10.01 -0.98 -6.54
C ALA A 197 -8.68 -1.76 -6.54
N SER A 198 -7.60 -1.22 -7.12
CA SER A 198 -6.33 -1.93 -7.31
C SER A 198 -5.44 -1.95 -6.07
N LEU A 199 -5.72 -1.12 -5.07
CA LEU A 199 -5.01 -1.06 -3.78
C LEU A 199 -5.32 -2.23 -2.84
N ASP A 200 -6.25 -3.12 -3.19
CA ASP A 200 -6.60 -4.28 -2.36
C ASP A 200 -5.73 -5.51 -2.69
N PRO A 201 -5.01 -6.09 -1.71
CA PRO A 201 -4.15 -7.26 -1.91
C PRO A 201 -4.89 -8.60 -2.05
N GLN A 202 -6.20 -8.69 -1.76
CA GLN A 202 -6.94 -9.96 -1.87
C GLN A 202 -7.89 -9.98 -3.07
N ARG A 203 -7.46 -10.64 -4.17
CA ARG A 203 -8.27 -10.80 -5.39
C ARG A 203 -8.78 -12.23 -5.52
N ASP A 204 -10.10 -12.39 -5.57
CA ASP A 204 -10.73 -13.65 -5.96
C ASP A 204 -10.83 -13.81 -7.50
N HIS A 205 -11.16 -15.02 -7.96
CA HIS A 205 -11.25 -15.33 -9.39
C HIS A 205 -12.32 -14.48 -10.12
N GLN A 206 -13.40 -14.05 -9.43
CA GLN A 206 -14.43 -13.22 -10.04
C GLN A 206 -13.93 -11.79 -10.27
N THR A 207 -13.20 -11.26 -9.30
CA THR A 207 -12.55 -9.94 -9.30
C THR A 207 -11.55 -9.86 -10.44
N ALA A 208 -10.65 -10.85 -10.56
CA ALA A 208 -9.66 -10.93 -11.64
C ALA A 208 -10.31 -10.97 -13.04
N ARG A 209 -11.46 -11.65 -13.19
CA ARG A 209 -12.17 -11.73 -14.48
C ARG A 209 -12.80 -10.41 -14.88
N VAL A 210 -13.37 -9.64 -13.95
CA VAL A 210 -13.94 -8.31 -14.24
C VAL A 210 -12.84 -7.30 -14.50
N GLU A 211 -11.77 -7.36 -13.73
CA GLU A 211 -10.59 -6.52 -13.95
C GLU A 211 -9.97 -6.72 -15.33
N LYS A 212 -9.79 -7.97 -15.78
CA LYS A 212 -9.29 -8.24 -17.13
C LYS A 212 -10.15 -7.56 -18.20
N LYS A 213 -11.49 -7.69 -18.09
CA LYS A 213 -12.43 -7.04 -19.04
C LYS A 213 -12.34 -5.52 -19.01
N LEU A 214 -12.04 -4.93 -17.85
CA LEU A 214 -11.85 -3.49 -17.70
C LEU A 214 -10.56 -3.04 -18.37
N LEU A 215 -9.45 -3.74 -18.11
CA LEU A 215 -8.18 -3.47 -18.76
C LEU A 215 -8.29 -3.60 -20.28
N ASP A 216 -8.98 -4.64 -20.79
CA ASP A 216 -9.26 -4.80 -22.22
C ASP A 216 -10.10 -3.64 -22.79
N ALA A 217 -11.10 -3.17 -22.03
CA ALA A 217 -11.96 -2.05 -22.45
C ALA A 217 -11.22 -0.71 -22.44
N LEU A 218 -10.34 -0.48 -21.46
CA LEU A 218 -9.46 0.68 -21.42
C LEU A 218 -8.49 0.61 -22.61
N ALA A 219 -7.84 -0.53 -22.84
CA ALA A 219 -6.93 -0.78 -23.95
C ALA A 219 -7.52 -0.48 -25.34
N ALA A 220 -8.78 -0.84 -25.55
CA ALA A 220 -9.47 -0.61 -26.80
C ALA A 220 -9.84 0.88 -27.03
N SER A 221 -9.77 1.72 -26.00
CA SER A 221 -10.07 3.14 -26.12
C SER A 221 -8.83 3.94 -26.54
N ASN A 222 -8.93 4.67 -27.66
CA ASN A 222 -7.94 5.65 -28.10
C ASN A 222 -7.64 6.73 -27.03
N ALA A 223 -8.49 6.88 -26.01
CA ALA A 223 -8.28 7.78 -24.88
C ALA A 223 -7.22 7.31 -23.87
N THR A 224 -6.72 6.07 -23.96
CA THR A 224 -5.66 5.55 -23.07
C THR A 224 -4.39 6.41 -23.12
N VAL A 225 -4.04 6.92 -24.30
CA VAL A 225 -2.87 7.80 -24.47
C VAL A 225 -3.06 9.15 -23.77
N ASN A 226 -4.28 9.68 -23.77
CA ASN A 226 -4.62 10.96 -23.11
C ASN A 226 -4.76 10.82 -21.59
N ALA A 227 -5.28 9.68 -21.10
CA ALA A 227 -5.35 9.40 -19.66
C ALA A 227 -3.96 9.23 -19.04
N VAL A 228 -3.03 8.62 -19.77
CA VAL A 228 -1.61 8.49 -19.36
C VAL A 228 -0.93 9.85 -19.21
N THR A 229 -1.16 10.77 -20.16
CA THR A 229 -0.59 12.12 -20.11
C THR A 229 -1.15 12.96 -18.98
N GLN A 230 -2.30 12.58 -18.40
CA GLN A 230 -2.95 13.23 -17.27
C GLN A 230 -2.66 12.58 -15.90
N GLY A 231 -1.67 11.67 -15.80
CA GLY A 231 -1.11 11.25 -14.51
C GLY A 231 -1.37 9.80 -14.06
N PHE A 232 -1.70 8.87 -14.97
CA PHE A 232 -1.94 7.46 -14.62
C PHE A 232 -0.96 6.47 -15.31
N PRO A 233 0.36 6.51 -15.00
CA PRO A 233 1.38 5.72 -15.71
C PRO A 233 1.28 4.19 -15.49
N HIS A 234 0.68 3.74 -14.39
CA HIS A 234 0.52 2.31 -14.06
C HIS A 234 -0.48 1.57 -14.97
N LEU A 235 -1.41 2.28 -15.62
CA LEU A 235 -2.38 1.70 -16.56
C LEU A 235 -1.71 1.22 -17.87
N LEU A 236 -0.61 1.87 -18.26
CA LEU A 236 0.15 1.52 -19.47
C LEU A 236 0.77 0.13 -19.36
N GLU A 237 1.32 -0.21 -18.19
CA GLU A 237 1.97 -1.50 -17.89
C GLU A 237 1.03 -2.71 -18.10
N HIS A 238 -0.26 -2.54 -17.82
CA HIS A 238 -1.26 -3.61 -17.91
C HIS A 238 -1.92 -3.74 -19.29
N VAL A 239 -1.93 -2.67 -20.09
CA VAL A 239 -2.76 -2.55 -21.31
C VAL A 239 -2.00 -2.86 -22.60
N VAL A 240 -0.74 -2.45 -22.72
CA VAL A 240 -0.03 -2.48 -24.02
C VAL A 240 0.88 -3.70 -24.17
N GLY A 241 1.13 -4.45 -23.10
CA GLY A 241 2.12 -5.53 -23.08
C GLY A 241 3.55 -4.97 -23.02
N ARG A 242 4.35 -5.45 -22.06
CA ARG A 242 5.61 -4.84 -21.61
C ARG A 242 6.68 -4.66 -22.72
N GLU A 243 6.70 -5.53 -23.72
CA GLU A 243 7.67 -5.44 -24.84
C GLU A 243 7.33 -4.29 -25.83
N ALA A 244 6.04 -4.02 -26.05
CA ALA A 244 5.59 -2.91 -26.88
C ALA A 244 5.69 -1.56 -26.15
N ILE A 245 5.64 -1.58 -24.81
CA ILE A 245 5.87 -0.41 -23.95
C ILE A 245 7.31 0.06 -24.07
N CYS A 246 8.31 -0.83 -23.98
CA CYS A 246 9.71 -0.44 -24.14
C CYS A 246 9.99 0.16 -25.54
N ARG A 247 9.52 -0.47 -26.63
CA ARG A 247 9.71 0.07 -27.99
C ARG A 247 9.03 1.43 -28.19
N LYS A 248 7.81 1.61 -27.65
CA LYS A 248 7.09 2.90 -27.71
C LYS A 248 7.67 3.95 -26.77
N PHE A 249 8.20 3.58 -25.61
CA PHE A 249 8.86 4.52 -24.69
C PHE A 249 10.20 5.02 -25.24
N TYR A 250 10.95 4.19 -25.98
CA TYR A 250 12.17 4.66 -26.65
C TYR A 250 11.85 5.62 -27.81
N SER A 251 10.81 5.35 -28.61
CA SER A 251 10.38 6.31 -29.66
C SER A 251 9.71 7.57 -29.07
N ALA A 252 9.01 7.43 -27.94
CA ALA A 252 8.42 8.55 -27.21
C ALA A 252 9.47 9.34 -26.44
N GLY A 253 10.56 8.73 -25.97
CA GLY A 253 11.67 9.39 -25.29
C GLY A 253 12.40 10.35 -26.22
N ASP A 254 12.66 9.95 -27.46
CA ASP A 254 13.21 10.84 -28.50
C ASP A 254 12.23 11.99 -28.83
N SER A 255 10.93 11.70 -28.88
CA SER A 255 9.89 12.72 -29.13
C SER A 255 9.73 13.69 -27.95
N LEU A 256 9.76 13.19 -26.71
CA LEU A 256 9.67 13.97 -25.48
C LEU A 256 10.93 14.80 -25.25
N LEU A 257 12.12 14.29 -25.60
CA LEU A 257 13.36 15.05 -25.59
C LEU A 257 13.32 16.19 -26.59
N LYS A 258 12.81 15.95 -27.82
CA LYS A 258 12.61 17.01 -28.83
C LYS A 258 11.60 18.08 -28.38
N ILE A 259 10.52 17.68 -27.73
CA ILE A 259 9.52 18.61 -27.17
C ILE A 259 10.11 19.40 -25.99
N ALA A 260 10.81 18.75 -25.07
CA ALA A 260 11.44 19.39 -23.92
C ALA A 260 12.54 20.37 -24.34
N LEU A 261 13.36 20.02 -25.33
CA LEU A 261 14.36 20.92 -25.92
C LEU A 261 13.71 22.11 -26.64
N ALA A 262 12.60 21.89 -27.35
CA ALA A 262 11.87 22.97 -28.01
C ALA A 262 11.17 23.91 -27.01
N ASP A 263 10.71 23.40 -25.87
CA ASP A 263 10.06 24.21 -24.83
C ASP A 263 11.09 24.95 -23.96
N ALA A 264 12.21 24.31 -23.60
CA ALA A 264 13.32 24.96 -22.90
C ALA A 264 13.90 26.12 -23.74
N LYS A 265 14.04 25.93 -25.05
CA LYS A 265 14.47 26.99 -26.00
C LYS A 265 13.48 28.16 -26.08
N LYS A 266 12.18 27.94 -25.79
CA LYS A 266 11.18 29.02 -25.72
C LYS A 266 11.19 29.78 -24.40
N ARG A 267 11.69 29.16 -23.33
CA ARG A 267 11.65 29.70 -21.97
C ARG A 267 12.94 30.38 -21.53
N ASP A 268 13.96 30.42 -22.40
CA ASP A 268 15.32 30.91 -22.09
C ASP A 268 15.93 30.24 -20.84
N GLU A 269 15.50 29.00 -20.58
CA GLU A 269 16.07 28.18 -19.53
C GLU A 269 17.32 27.48 -20.07
N ASP A 270 18.31 27.29 -19.19
CA ASP A 270 19.55 26.61 -19.54
C ASP A 270 19.24 25.20 -20.06
N THR A 271 19.29 25.08 -21.38
CA THR A 271 18.55 24.07 -22.14
C THR A 271 19.03 22.66 -21.81
N HIS A 272 20.25 22.55 -21.29
CA HIS A 272 20.88 21.31 -20.85
C HIS A 272 20.34 20.81 -19.51
N THR A 273 20.05 21.69 -18.56
CA THR A 273 19.63 21.31 -17.19
C THR A 273 18.20 20.81 -17.16
N PHE A 274 17.30 21.46 -17.90
CA PHE A 274 15.90 21.04 -18.02
C PHE A 274 15.78 19.71 -18.78
N ALA A 275 16.49 19.59 -19.92
CA ALA A 275 16.49 18.36 -20.72
C ALA A 275 17.10 17.18 -19.96
N ALA A 276 18.19 17.39 -19.22
CA ALA A 276 18.78 16.35 -18.37
C ALA A 276 17.83 15.91 -17.25
N SER A 277 17.14 16.84 -16.59
CA SER A 277 16.13 16.52 -15.56
C SER A 277 14.92 15.76 -16.09
N ALA A 278 14.46 16.07 -17.31
CA ALA A 278 13.36 15.36 -17.95
C ALA A 278 13.79 13.93 -18.36
N MET A 279 14.99 13.81 -18.90
CA MET A 279 15.57 12.53 -19.32
C MET A 279 15.86 11.62 -18.12
N LEU A 280 16.39 12.17 -17.02
CA LEU A 280 16.61 11.44 -15.76
C LEU A 280 15.29 10.96 -15.13
N ARG A 281 14.21 11.75 -15.20
CA ARG A 281 12.88 11.31 -14.75
C ARG A 281 12.32 10.19 -15.61
N ALA A 282 12.50 10.27 -16.93
CA ALA A 282 12.09 9.21 -17.85
C ALA A 282 12.89 7.91 -17.62
N ILE A 283 14.21 8.02 -17.45
CA ILE A 283 15.10 6.89 -17.15
C ILE A 283 14.77 6.29 -15.77
N SER A 284 14.55 7.12 -14.75
CA SER A 284 14.17 6.67 -13.40
C SER A 284 12.83 5.94 -13.40
N THR A 285 11.87 6.41 -14.20
CA THR A 285 10.57 5.75 -14.36
C THR A 285 10.69 4.42 -15.11
N ALA A 286 11.52 4.35 -16.15
CA ALA A 286 11.80 3.11 -16.88
C ALA A 286 12.55 2.10 -15.98
N ALA A 287 13.54 2.56 -15.23
CA ALA A 287 14.27 1.76 -14.26
C ALA A 287 13.35 1.24 -13.13
N ALA A 288 12.41 2.04 -12.64
CA ALA A 288 11.42 1.60 -11.66
C ALA A 288 10.46 0.51 -12.22
N ALA A 289 10.07 0.64 -13.50
CA ALA A 289 9.26 -0.38 -14.17
C ALA A 289 10.05 -1.69 -14.40
N GLU A 290 11.34 -1.58 -14.69
CA GLU A 290 12.23 -2.72 -14.85
C GLU A 290 12.56 -3.40 -13.52
N VAL A 291 12.75 -2.62 -12.44
CA VAL A 291 12.88 -3.14 -11.07
C VAL A 291 11.63 -3.89 -10.66
N ARG A 292 10.42 -3.42 -10.97
CA ARG A 292 9.16 -4.16 -10.70
C ARG A 292 9.01 -5.43 -11.55
N TYR A 293 9.57 -5.45 -12.76
CA TYR A 293 9.64 -6.66 -13.59
C TYR A 293 10.62 -7.68 -13.01
N VAL A 294 11.77 -7.20 -12.52
CA VAL A 294 12.75 -8.00 -11.81
C VAL A 294 12.14 -8.50 -10.49
N GLU A 295 11.44 -7.69 -9.71
CA GLU A 295 10.67 -8.08 -8.51
C GLU A 295 9.60 -9.13 -8.81
N SER A 296 8.85 -9.01 -9.90
CA SER A 296 7.83 -10.02 -10.25
C SER A 296 8.45 -11.34 -10.73
N LYS A 297 9.65 -11.30 -11.33
CA LYS A 297 10.43 -12.50 -11.68
C LYS A 297 11.23 -13.05 -10.48
N ILE A 298 11.53 -12.21 -9.50
CA ILE A 298 12.12 -12.52 -8.19
C ILE A 298 11.08 -13.30 -7.37
N MET A 299 9.87 -12.77 -7.20
CA MET A 299 8.82 -13.41 -6.39
C MET A 299 8.34 -14.76 -6.93
N ASP A 300 8.47 -15.01 -8.25
CA ASP A 300 8.18 -16.31 -8.88
C ASP A 300 9.33 -17.33 -8.78
N GLY A 301 10.49 -17.03 -8.16
CA GLY A 301 11.58 -18.03 -8.06
C GLY A 301 12.90 -17.72 -7.33
N THR A 302 13.09 -16.58 -6.65
CA THR A 302 14.41 -16.20 -6.06
C THR A 302 14.69 -16.62 -4.64
N GLU A 303 13.81 -17.36 -3.97
CA GLU A 303 14.24 -18.10 -2.78
C GLU A 303 15.41 -19.07 -3.09
N SER A 304 15.61 -19.41 -4.37
CA SER A 304 16.71 -20.26 -4.86
C SER A 304 17.99 -19.52 -5.30
N ARG A 305 17.95 -18.20 -5.57
CA ARG A 305 19.09 -17.46 -6.16
C ARG A 305 19.81 -16.54 -5.18
N VAL A 306 19.11 -15.92 -4.23
CA VAL A 306 19.76 -15.18 -3.11
C VAL A 306 20.57 -16.14 -2.22
N LYS A 307 20.18 -17.43 -2.17
CA LYS A 307 20.97 -18.51 -1.55
C LYS A 307 22.34 -18.79 -2.21
N ARG A 308 22.65 -18.22 -3.39
CA ARG A 308 23.94 -18.50 -4.08
C ARG A 308 25.11 -17.65 -3.61
N TYR A 309 24.86 -16.54 -2.93
CA TYR A 309 25.91 -15.62 -2.49
C TYR A 309 25.67 -15.20 -1.03
N PRO A 310 26.13 -15.99 -0.04
CA PRO A 310 25.94 -15.68 1.38
C PRO A 310 26.45 -14.28 1.77
N GLU A 311 27.38 -13.73 1.01
CA GLU A 311 27.93 -12.37 1.17
C GLU A 311 26.89 -11.27 0.86
N SER A 312 25.92 -11.53 -0.04
CA SER A 312 24.84 -10.57 -0.34
C SER A 312 23.97 -10.27 0.87
N ALA A 313 23.63 -11.30 1.64
CA ALA A 313 22.86 -11.18 2.87
C ALA A 313 23.61 -10.48 3.99
N LEU A 314 24.95 -10.46 3.96
CA LEU A 314 25.75 -9.69 4.91
C LEU A 314 25.71 -8.19 4.58
N ILE A 315 25.84 -7.85 3.29
CA ILE A 315 25.77 -6.47 2.80
C ILE A 315 24.39 -5.86 3.10
N MET A 316 23.30 -6.58 2.81
CA MET A 316 21.94 -6.10 3.11
C MET A 316 21.69 -5.90 4.60
N ARG A 317 22.16 -6.83 5.45
CA ARG A 317 22.04 -6.68 6.91
C ARG A 317 22.79 -5.48 7.47
N LYS A 318 23.91 -5.07 6.85
CA LYS A 318 24.67 -3.88 7.24
C LYS A 318 23.97 -2.61 6.76
N LEU A 319 23.42 -2.61 5.54
CA LEU A 319 22.56 -1.53 5.03
C LEU A 319 21.31 -1.30 5.88
N ASP A 320 20.63 -2.37 6.29
CA ASP A 320 19.42 -2.29 7.14
C ASP A 320 19.72 -1.71 8.54
N ARG A 321 20.98 -1.72 8.98
CA ARG A 321 21.45 -1.10 10.23
C ARG A 321 22.00 0.30 10.04
N HIS A 322 21.92 0.85 8.82
CA HIS A 322 22.53 2.12 8.43
C HIS A 322 24.06 2.17 8.61
N ASP A 323 24.74 1.02 8.55
CA ASP A 323 26.20 0.95 8.64
C ASP A 323 26.83 0.89 7.24
N PHE A 324 26.90 2.06 6.60
CA PHE A 324 27.31 2.19 5.19
C PHE A 324 28.78 1.87 4.96
N ASN A 325 29.65 2.17 5.93
CA ASN A 325 31.08 1.85 5.84
C ASN A 325 31.29 0.34 5.82
N GLU A 326 30.69 -0.35 6.79
CA GLU A 326 30.76 -1.80 6.87
C GLU A 326 30.11 -2.50 5.66
N ALA A 327 29.00 -1.95 5.15
CA ALA A 327 28.32 -2.46 3.96
C ALA A 327 29.18 -2.29 2.70
N SER A 328 29.85 -1.14 2.57
CA SER A 328 30.78 -0.85 1.48
C SER A 328 32.00 -1.77 1.50
N GLU A 329 32.62 -1.98 2.67
CA GLU A 329 33.74 -2.93 2.81
C GLU A 329 33.35 -4.35 2.41
N ALA A 330 32.17 -4.80 2.86
CA ALA A 330 31.65 -6.11 2.50
C ALA A 330 31.36 -6.21 0.99
N TYR A 331 30.87 -5.15 0.38
CA TYR A 331 30.66 -5.04 -1.06
C TYR A 331 31.97 -5.07 -1.85
N LEU A 332 32.99 -4.32 -1.44
CA LEU A 332 34.30 -4.29 -2.10
C LEU A 332 34.97 -5.66 -2.03
N ALA A 333 34.90 -6.33 -0.88
CA ALA A 333 35.38 -7.71 -0.73
C ALA A 333 34.64 -8.69 -1.66
N PHE A 334 33.32 -8.54 -1.77
CA PHE A 334 32.51 -9.33 -2.69
C PHE A 334 32.87 -9.07 -4.15
N SER A 335 33.00 -7.80 -4.55
CA SER A 335 33.34 -7.38 -5.90
C SER A 335 34.74 -7.87 -6.30
N ALA A 336 35.73 -7.74 -5.41
CA ALA A 336 37.09 -8.25 -5.63
C ALA A 336 37.10 -9.77 -5.85
N LYS A 337 36.33 -10.53 -5.04
CA LYS A 337 36.18 -11.98 -5.21
C LYS A 337 35.58 -12.38 -6.56
N HIS A 338 34.78 -11.50 -7.16
CA HIS A 338 34.13 -11.72 -8.45
C HIS A 338 34.75 -10.89 -9.59
N GLN A 339 36.01 -10.45 -9.44
CA GLN A 339 36.76 -9.71 -10.46
C GLN A 339 36.02 -8.47 -11.00
N GLY A 340 35.27 -7.77 -10.13
CA GLY A 340 34.47 -6.61 -10.50
C GLY A 340 33.15 -6.93 -11.23
N GLN A 341 32.85 -8.20 -11.48
CA GLN A 341 31.58 -8.62 -12.08
C GLN A 341 30.53 -8.86 -11.01
N LEU A 342 29.66 -7.89 -10.82
CA LEU A 342 28.48 -8.04 -9.97
C LEU A 342 27.34 -8.68 -10.76
N PRO A 343 26.67 -9.70 -10.20
CA PRO A 343 25.39 -10.13 -10.74
C PRO A 343 24.43 -8.94 -10.80
N LEU A 344 23.90 -8.64 -11.98
CA LEU A 344 22.96 -7.53 -12.21
C LEU A 344 21.83 -7.45 -11.17
N PRO A 345 21.19 -8.57 -10.77
CA PRO A 345 20.14 -8.53 -9.75
C PRO A 345 20.63 -8.01 -8.39
N PHE A 346 21.89 -8.28 -8.05
CA PHE A 346 22.47 -7.87 -6.77
C PHE A 346 22.82 -6.38 -6.75
N ALA A 347 23.37 -5.85 -7.86
CA ALA A 347 23.61 -4.41 -7.99
C ALA A 347 22.30 -3.59 -7.93
N ALA A 348 21.23 -4.11 -8.56
CA ALA A 348 19.90 -3.49 -8.51
C ALA A 348 19.30 -3.49 -7.10
N GLU A 349 19.48 -4.58 -6.34
CA GLU A 349 18.99 -4.70 -4.96
C GLU A 349 19.66 -3.68 -4.02
N ILE A 350 20.98 -3.48 -4.16
CA ILE A 350 21.72 -2.46 -3.39
C ILE A 350 21.20 -1.05 -3.73
N GLY A 351 21.01 -0.76 -5.02
CA GLY A 351 20.44 0.52 -5.49
C GLY A 351 19.06 0.79 -4.91
N PHE A 352 18.19 -0.22 -4.89
CA PHE A 352 16.85 -0.10 -4.34
C PHE A 352 16.86 0.18 -2.84
N ARG A 353 17.66 -0.56 -2.06
CA ARG A 353 17.76 -0.34 -0.61
C ARG A 353 18.27 1.05 -0.28
N LEU A 354 19.30 1.52 -0.98
CA LEU A 354 19.83 2.87 -0.75
C LEU A 354 18.81 3.97 -1.09
N ALA A 355 17.99 3.77 -2.12
CA ALA A 355 16.89 4.68 -2.45
C ALA A 355 15.80 4.70 -1.36
N GLN A 356 15.46 3.55 -0.77
CA GLN A 356 14.53 3.48 0.37
C GLN A 356 15.06 4.19 1.61
N LEU A 357 16.38 4.11 1.83
CA LEU A 357 17.08 4.80 2.90
C LEU A 357 17.35 6.28 2.59
N GLN A 358 16.89 6.79 1.43
CA GLN A 358 17.08 8.16 0.95
C GLN A 358 18.55 8.61 0.92
N VAL A 359 19.46 7.70 0.60
CA VAL A 359 20.89 7.99 0.47
C VAL A 359 21.16 8.69 -0.86
N ASP A 360 21.99 9.73 -0.84
CA ASP A 360 22.37 10.49 -2.03
C ASP A 360 23.06 9.59 -3.07
N VAL A 361 22.75 9.82 -4.36
CA VAL A 361 23.33 9.09 -5.49
C VAL A 361 24.85 9.31 -5.61
N SER A 362 25.38 10.43 -5.13
CA SER A 362 26.83 10.63 -5.05
C SER A 362 27.47 9.64 -4.10
N LEU A 363 26.87 9.45 -2.91
CA LEU A 363 27.33 8.47 -1.91
C LEU A 363 27.19 7.03 -2.42
N PHE A 364 26.22 6.75 -3.29
CA PHE A 364 26.10 5.45 -3.96
C PHE A 364 27.37 5.09 -4.74
N ARG A 365 27.92 6.04 -5.52
CA ARG A 365 29.13 5.81 -6.31
C ARG A 365 30.37 5.63 -5.44
N ASP A 366 30.43 6.38 -4.34
CA ASP A 366 31.57 6.34 -3.42
C ASP A 366 31.61 5.04 -2.62
N PHE A 367 30.46 4.57 -2.12
CA PHE A 367 30.38 3.35 -1.31
C PHE A 367 30.27 2.06 -2.13
N PHE A 368 29.74 2.12 -3.35
CA PHE A 368 29.47 0.93 -4.18
C PHE A 368 29.98 1.11 -5.62
N PRO A 369 31.31 1.32 -5.82
CA PRO A 369 31.87 1.58 -7.15
C PRO A 369 31.61 0.41 -8.10
N GLY A 370 31.20 0.72 -9.33
CA GLY A 370 30.90 -0.28 -10.36
C GLY A 370 29.49 -0.88 -10.29
N ALA A 371 28.74 -0.68 -9.20
CA ALA A 371 27.37 -1.21 -9.10
C ALA A 371 26.42 -0.50 -10.06
N LEU A 372 26.57 0.83 -10.22
CA LEU A 372 25.72 1.62 -11.10
C LEU A 372 26.02 1.31 -12.57
N GLU A 373 27.30 1.16 -12.90
CA GLU A 373 27.79 0.80 -14.22
C GLU A 373 27.33 -0.63 -14.57
N ALA A 374 27.44 -1.58 -13.64
CA ALA A 374 26.93 -2.94 -13.83
C ALA A 374 25.41 -2.95 -14.05
N ALA A 375 24.67 -2.12 -13.32
CA ALA A 375 23.23 -1.95 -13.48
C ALA A 375 22.82 -1.38 -14.85
N THR A 376 23.69 -0.60 -15.48
CA THR A 376 23.38 0.16 -16.70
C THR A 376 24.02 -0.42 -17.98
N SER A 377 25.11 -1.20 -17.87
CA SER A 377 25.88 -1.69 -19.02
C SER A 377 25.29 -2.94 -19.69
N SER A 378 24.43 -3.70 -19.00
CA SER A 378 23.93 -5.01 -19.46
C SER A 378 22.88 -4.96 -20.59
N HIS A 379 22.69 -3.83 -21.26
CA HIS A 379 21.61 -3.62 -22.25
C HIS A 379 22.05 -3.23 -23.65
N CYS A 380 23.36 -3.19 -23.92
CA CYS A 380 23.87 -2.88 -25.26
C CYS A 380 24.19 -4.12 -26.13
N ASP A 381 24.34 -5.33 -25.56
CA ASP A 381 24.91 -6.49 -26.28
C ASP A 381 23.95 -7.66 -26.56
N ALA A 382 22.62 -7.47 -26.46
CA ALA A 382 21.66 -8.53 -26.78
C ALA A 382 21.00 -8.33 -28.16
N ASP A 383 21.74 -8.54 -29.25
CA ASP A 383 21.16 -8.93 -30.53
C ASP A 383 21.24 -10.47 -30.68
N PRO A 384 20.13 -11.21 -30.52
CA PRO A 384 20.13 -12.67 -30.66
C PRO A 384 20.17 -13.14 -32.13
N THR A 385 20.25 -12.23 -33.12
CA THR A 385 20.11 -12.61 -34.53
C THR A 385 21.42 -12.89 -35.27
N GLY A 386 22.58 -12.69 -34.65
CA GLY A 386 23.87 -13.13 -35.22
C GLY A 386 24.16 -12.62 -36.63
N ARG A 387 23.58 -11.48 -37.04
CA ARG A 387 23.91 -10.86 -38.32
C ARG A 387 25.05 -9.86 -38.13
N ALA A 388 26.18 -10.17 -38.75
CA ALA A 388 27.25 -9.21 -38.93
C ALA A 388 26.70 -7.93 -39.61
N PRO A 389 26.99 -6.73 -39.08
CA PRO A 389 26.57 -5.51 -39.74
C PRO A 389 27.37 -5.35 -41.03
N SER A 390 26.66 -5.31 -42.15
CA SER A 390 27.22 -4.92 -43.44
C SER A 390 27.59 -3.44 -43.40
N ASP A 391 28.83 -3.16 -43.80
CA ASP A 391 29.42 -1.83 -43.97
C ASP A 391 28.46 -0.81 -44.58
N SER A 392 28.12 0.22 -43.81
CA SER A 392 27.83 1.55 -44.34
C SER A 392 28.11 2.60 -43.28
N SER A 393 28.80 3.65 -43.71
CA SER A 393 29.42 4.68 -42.90
C SER A 393 28.46 5.39 -41.93
N SER A 394 28.75 5.29 -40.63
CA SER A 394 28.41 6.34 -39.67
C SER A 394 29.63 6.64 -38.81
N THR A 395 30.52 7.47 -39.34
CA THR A 395 31.55 8.09 -38.54
C THR A 395 30.91 9.14 -37.60
N ASN A 396 31.35 9.09 -36.34
CA ASN A 396 31.55 10.23 -35.46
C ASN A 396 30.41 10.84 -34.63
N THR A 397 29.81 10.01 -33.76
CA THR A 397 29.18 10.53 -32.52
C THR A 397 30.09 10.36 -31.29
N MET A 398 30.97 9.35 -31.27
CA MET A 398 31.73 8.99 -30.06
C MET A 398 33.09 9.67 -29.94
N ASP A 399 33.75 10.01 -31.04
CA ASP A 399 35.00 10.80 -30.98
C ASP A 399 34.69 12.27 -30.66
N THR A 400 33.53 12.77 -31.04
CA THR A 400 33.02 14.11 -30.68
C THR A 400 32.74 14.25 -29.18
N LEU A 401 32.38 13.14 -28.51
CA LEU A 401 32.15 13.11 -27.06
C LEU A 401 33.47 12.99 -26.29
N LYS A 402 34.43 12.19 -26.78
CA LYS A 402 35.77 12.05 -26.19
C LYS A 402 36.59 13.35 -26.30
N ALA A 403 36.46 14.09 -27.41
CA ALA A 403 37.13 15.38 -27.59
C ALA A 403 36.58 16.50 -26.69
N ARG A 404 35.37 16.36 -26.15
CA ARG A 404 34.74 17.36 -25.24
C ARG A 404 34.94 17.06 -23.76
N LEU A 405 35.47 15.89 -23.41
CA LEU A 405 35.65 15.43 -22.03
C LEU A 405 37.13 15.22 -21.65
N ALA A 406 38.07 15.58 -22.53
CA ALA A 406 39.49 15.60 -22.19
C ALA A 406 39.78 16.78 -21.25
N PRO A 407 40.48 16.58 -20.12
CA PRO A 407 40.85 17.67 -19.23
C PRO A 407 42.11 18.35 -19.77
N ASP A 408 41.98 19.55 -20.32
CA ASP A 408 43.13 20.40 -20.59
C ASP A 408 43.15 21.66 -19.72
N ASN A 409 44.14 21.59 -18.83
CA ASN A 409 44.92 22.60 -18.17
C ASN A 409 44.97 24.02 -18.77
N THR A 410 45.00 24.96 -17.81
CA THR A 410 45.74 26.23 -17.75
C THR A 410 45.13 27.55 -18.26
N ASN A 411 45.14 28.49 -17.30
CA ASN A 411 45.23 29.95 -17.39
C ASN A 411 43.97 30.76 -17.66
N ALA A 412 43.35 31.24 -16.58
CA ALA A 412 42.98 32.64 -16.47
C ALA A 412 42.94 33.07 -15.00
N ASP A 413 43.80 34.03 -14.66
CA ASP A 413 43.76 34.83 -13.44
C ASP A 413 42.37 35.41 -13.18
N VAL A 414 41.80 35.15 -12.01
CA VAL A 414 40.81 36.05 -11.38
C VAL A 414 41.06 36.09 -9.88
N ALA A 415 41.31 37.29 -9.39
CA ALA A 415 41.64 37.63 -8.02
C ALA A 415 40.56 37.23 -6.99
N LEU A 416 41.04 36.78 -5.83
CA LEU A 416 40.23 36.61 -4.62
C LEU A 416 40.06 37.96 -3.90
N PRO A 417 38.86 38.30 -3.38
CA PRO A 417 38.74 39.22 -2.27
C PRO A 417 38.82 38.44 -0.95
N VAL A 418 39.87 38.73 -0.19
CA VAL A 418 40.05 38.37 1.22
C VAL A 418 39.13 39.24 2.08
N TRP A 419 38.19 38.64 2.81
CA TRP A 419 37.62 39.23 4.04
C TRP A 419 37.36 38.13 5.10
N PHE A 420 38.18 38.18 6.15
CA PHE A 420 38.02 37.75 7.55
C PHE A 420 37.34 36.42 7.92
N THR A 421 38.11 35.55 8.59
CA THR A 421 37.72 34.98 9.90
C THR A 421 38.92 35.00 10.86
N ASN A 422 38.63 35.41 12.09
CA ASN A 422 39.48 35.25 13.26
C ASN A 422 39.51 33.80 13.72
N GLU A 423 40.61 33.46 14.40
CA GLU A 423 40.94 32.25 15.18
C GLU A 423 41.34 30.98 14.41
#